data_AF-A0A496WKU7-F1
#
_entry.id   AF-A0A496WKU7-F1
#
_cell.length_a   1.000
_cell.length_b   1.000
_cell.length_c   1.000
_cell.angle_alpha   90.00
_cell.angle_beta   90.00
_cell.angle_gamma   90.00
#
_symmetry.space_group_name_H-M   'P 1'
#
loop_
_entity.id
_entity.type
_entity.pdbx_description
1 polymer ?
#
loop_
_entity_poly.entity_id
_entity_poly.type
_entity_poly.pdbx_seq_one_letter_code
_entity_poly.pdbx_strand_id
1 'polypeptide(L)' 'MQETWRWFGPEDPVSLENIIQAGAAGVVTSLHQIATGDAWTLDQVLERKNLIEQ' A
#
# COMPACT_ATOMS: atom_id res chain seq x y z
N MET A 1 -16.56 -7.30 9.73
CA MET A 1 -15.10 -7.11 9.84
C MET A 1 -14.59 -6.77 8.45
N GLN A 2 -13.65 -5.83 8.33
CA GLN A 2 -12.94 -5.59 7.07
C GLN A 2 -11.58 -6.24 7.18
N GLU A 3 -11.35 -7.29 6.40
CA GLU A 3 -10.05 -7.96 6.34
C GLU A 3 -9.10 -7.08 5.54
N THR A 4 -8.01 -6.63 6.16
CA THR A 4 -7.03 -5.76 5.54
C THR A 4 -5.65 -6.38 5.57
N TRP A 5 -4.88 -6.18 4.51
CA TRP A 5 -3.52 -6.72 4.39
C TRP A 5 -2.47 -5.63 4.51
N ARG A 6 -1.40 -5.88 5.28
CA ARG A 6 -0.25 -4.97 5.34
C ARG A 6 0.67 -5.22 4.15
N TRP A 7 0.87 -4.20 3.32
CA TRP A 7 1.71 -4.28 2.12
C TRP A 7 2.75 -3.16 2.13
N PHE A 8 4.02 -3.52 1.92
CA PHE A 8 5.13 -2.56 2.06
C PHE A 8 5.40 -1.72 0.81
N GLY A 9 4.86 -2.10 -0.35
CA GLY A 9 5.07 -1.41 -1.60
C GLY A 9 5.52 -2.35 -2.72
N PRO A 10 5.93 -1.81 -3.88
CA PRO A 10 6.33 -2.60 -5.04
C PRO A 10 7.52 -3.53 -4.81
N GLU A 11 8.32 -3.27 -3.77
CA GLU A 11 9.47 -4.10 -3.38
C GLU A 11 9.07 -5.28 -2.46
N ASP A 12 7.80 -5.36 -2.04
CA ASP A 12 7.29 -6.47 -1.26
C ASP A 12 7.21 -7.74 -2.12
N PRO A 13 7.68 -8.91 -1.65
CA PRO A 13 7.54 -10.17 -2.38
C PRO A 13 6.08 -10.58 -2.61
N VAL A 14 5.12 -10.04 -1.83
CA VAL A 14 3.70 -10.27 -2.00
C VAL A 14 3.11 -9.21 -2.94
N SER A 15 2.61 -9.64 -4.11
CA SER A 15 1.90 -8.77 -5.05
C SER A 15 0.48 -8.44 -4.58
N LEU A 16 -0.09 -7.36 -5.11
CA LEU A 16 -1.49 -6.99 -4.86
C LEU A 16 -2.48 -8.09 -5.31
N GLU A 17 -2.17 -8.80 -6.39
CA GLU A 17 -2.97 -9.94 -6.86
C GLU A 17 -3.06 -11.05 -5.80
N ASN A 18 -1.95 -11.36 -5.12
CA ASN A 18 -1.94 -12.34 -4.04
C ASN A 18 -2.79 -11.88 -2.86
N ILE A 19 -2.79 -10.59 -2.56
CA ILE A 19 -3.60 -9.99 -1.49
C ILE A 19 -5.09 -10.10 -1.79
N ILE A 20 -5.48 -9.86 -3.05
CA ILE A 20 -6.86 -10.04 -3.52
C ILE A 20 -7.26 -11.51 -3.42
N GLN A 21 -6.40 -12.43 -3.85
CA GLN A 21 -6.66 -13.87 -3.75
C GLN A 21 -6.77 -14.37 -2.31
N ALA A 22 -6.05 -13.74 -1.37
CA ALA A 22 -6.17 -14.01 0.05
C ALA A 22 -7.52 -13.56 0.66
N GLY A 23 -8.33 -12.80 -0.09
CA GLY A 23 -9.65 -12.33 0.33
C GLY A 23 -9.63 -11.05 1.17
N ALA A 24 -8.52 -10.31 1.15
CA ALA A 24 -8.46 -9.00 1.80
C ALA A 24 -9.28 -7.97 1.01
N ALA A 25 -10.10 -7.19 1.72
CA ALA A 25 -10.94 -6.13 1.15
C ALA A 25 -10.24 -4.76 1.17
N GLY A 26 -9.04 -4.66 1.75
CA GLY A 26 -8.27 -3.42 1.80
C GLY A 26 -6.79 -3.66 2.06
N VAL A 27 -6.00 -2.63 1.76
CA VAL A 27 -4.54 -2.64 1.93
C VAL A 27 -4.13 -1.53 2.89
N VAL A 28 -3.27 -1.87 3.84
CA VAL A 28 -2.61 -0.93 4.76
C VAL A 28 -1.14 -0.84 4.34
N THR A 29 -0.71 0.35 3.93
CA THR A 29 0.67 0.59 3.44
C THR A 29 1.25 1.87 4.03
N SER A 30 2.55 2.09 3.81
CA SER A 30 3.28 3.29 4.19
C SER A 30 4.27 3.71 3.10
N LEU A 31 4.63 4.99 3.10
CA LEU A 31 5.61 5.55 2.18
C LEU A 31 7.03 5.39 2.74
N HIS A 32 7.57 4.15 2.70
CA HIS A 32 8.90 3.83 3.23
C HIS A 32 10.06 4.54 2.55
N GLN A 33 9.85 5.05 1.33
CA GLN A 33 10.81 5.86 0.60
C GLN A 33 11.02 7.27 1.21
N ILE A 34 10.13 7.71 2.11
CA ILE A 34 10.21 9.02 2.76
C ILE A 34 10.96 8.86 4.08
N ALA A 35 11.96 9.73 4.31
CA ALA A 35 12.74 9.68 5.53
C ALA A 35 11.89 10.03 6.76
N THR A 36 12.27 9.47 7.90
CA THR A 36 11.58 9.72 9.17
C THR A 36 11.63 11.21 9.52
N GLY A 37 10.46 11.81 9.70
CA GLY A 37 10.32 13.24 10.03
C GLY A 37 9.96 14.12 8.84
N ASP A 38 10.08 13.62 7.62
CA ASP A 38 9.58 14.31 6.43
C ASP A 38 8.07 14.16 6.26
N ALA A 39 7.45 15.22 5.74
CA ALA A 39 6.02 15.25 5.48
C ALA A 39 5.66 14.39 4.26
N TRP A 40 4.59 13.61 4.37
CA TRP A 40 4.03 12.89 3.23
C TRP A 40 3.29 13.87 2.33
N THR A 41 3.77 14.02 1.10
CA THR A 41 3.09 14.90 0.13
C THR A 41 1.83 14.23 -0.40
N LEU A 42 0.82 15.04 -0.72
CA LEU A 42 -0.45 14.55 -1.27
C LEU A 42 -0.22 13.72 -2.55
N ASP A 43 0.71 14.17 -3.39
CA ASP A 43 1.08 13.52 -4.65
C ASP A 43 1.58 12.08 -4.43
N GLN A 44 2.51 11.89 -3.49
CA GLN A 44 3.03 10.55 -3.15
C GLN A 44 1.96 9.63 -2.54
N VAL A 45 1.06 10.17 -1.72
CA VAL A 45 -0.05 9.42 -1.16
C VAL A 45 -1.03 8.98 -2.27
N LEU A 46 -1.34 9.89 -3.20
CA LEU A 46 -2.22 9.62 -4.33
C LEU A 46 -1.61 8.62 -5.32
N GLU A 47 -0.31 8.74 -5.62
CA GLU A 47 0.42 7.78 -6.45
C GLU A 47 0.30 6.37 -5.86
N ARG A 48 0.58 6.23 -4.55
CA ARG A 48 0.45 4.94 -3.86
C ARG A 48 -0.98 4.41 -3.85
N LYS A 49 -1.96 5.29 -3.64
CA LYS A 49 -3.37 4.92 -3.65
C LYS A 49 -3.79 4.41 -5.03
N ASN A 50 -3.46 5.15 -6.09
CA ASN A 50 -3.79 4.79 -7.47
C ASN A 50 -3.16 3.44 -7.85
N LEU A 51 -1.95 3.17 -7.38
CA LEU A 51 -1.29 1.88 -7.62
C LEU A 51 -2.00 0.70 -6.94
N ILE A 52 -2.65 0.92 -5.79
CA ILE A 52 -3.43 -0.10 -5.06
C ILE A 52 -4.82 -0.29 -5.66
N GLU A 53 -5.43 0.78 -6.18
CA GLU A 53 -6.78 0.77 -6.77
C GLU A 53 -6.79 0.37 -8.26
N GLN A 54 -5.63 0.17 -8.89
CA GLN A 54 -5.52 -0.39 -10.25
C GLN A 54 -5.90 -1.87 -10.29
#